data_AF-A0A819FCS6-F1
#
_entry.id   AF-A0A819FCS6-F1
#
_cell.length_a   1.000
_cell.length_b   1.000
_cell.length_c   1.000
_cell.angle_alpha   90.00
_cell.angle_beta   90.00
_cell.angle_gamma   90.00
#
_symmetry.space_group_name_H-M   'P 1'
#
loop_
_entity.id
_entity.type
_entity.pdbx_description
1 polymer ?
#
loop_
_entity_poly.entity_id
_entity_poly.type
_entity_poly.pdbx_seq_one_letter_code
_entity_poly.pdbx_strand_id
1 'polypeptide(L)'
;MPWKSKTRYECRQACYYQEKLLEIRQQLINENLILRPIYKDIGYHLKSINTFQNKVNQFMNETNSYSSVFKLSRNSPTVSQNRLADIVERVETTLNNLLHSKSITETQYMAMKINRSKVRMHYLYFVSDIHKEGIPVQPIMVCNDGPTMGISRYLGRLLGLLFNDATHCKKFHKAYNVIHAMEFYQKSGHLLPTTLFTSFNINYLCLNFSHQQVMKALEHFLNSYIPSDHSIQGVTITSILELVRLVLDEQYFIYNYKLYRQTAGSASDSSLTIPLVYIYLFYWQPDLLEDLINKNELFFRYRDEAFIT
;
A
#
# COMPACT_ATOMS: atom_id res chain seq x y z
N MET A 1 18.50 -32.25 -8.19
CA MET A 1 19.21 -31.71 -7.00
C MET A 1 18.77 -32.51 -5.78
N PRO A 2 19.69 -33.17 -5.05
CA PRO A 2 19.32 -33.96 -3.89
C PRO A 2 19.07 -33.04 -2.69
N TRP A 3 17.99 -33.30 -1.97
CA TRP A 3 17.67 -32.69 -0.68
C TRP A 3 18.80 -32.98 0.30
N LYS A 4 19.56 -31.95 0.71
CA LYS A 4 20.51 -32.08 1.82
C LYS A 4 19.70 -32.43 3.07
N SER A 5 19.87 -33.64 3.59
CA SER A 5 19.33 -34.02 4.91
C SER A 5 19.89 -33.06 5.95
N LYS A 6 19.02 -32.30 6.64
CA LYS A 6 19.44 -31.47 7.78
C LYS A 6 20.20 -32.33 8.78
N THR A 7 21.33 -31.84 9.27
CA THR A 7 22.17 -32.59 10.19
C THR A 7 21.41 -32.82 11.51
N ARG A 8 21.67 -33.95 12.20
CA ARG A 8 21.02 -34.27 13.50
C ARG A 8 21.19 -33.14 14.53
N TYR A 9 22.27 -32.37 14.42
CA TYR A 9 22.56 -31.20 15.22
C TYR A 9 21.61 -30.03 14.95
N GLU A 10 21.37 -29.69 13.68
CA GLU A 10 20.39 -28.65 13.28
C GLU A 10 18.98 -28.98 13.77
N CYS A 11 18.57 -30.26 13.69
CA CYS A 11 17.26 -30.68 14.20
C CYS A 11 17.14 -30.52 15.72
N ARG A 12 18.20 -30.84 16.48
CA ARG A 12 18.22 -30.66 17.95
C ARG A 12 18.19 -29.19 18.35
N GLN A 13 18.98 -28.34 17.68
CA GLN A 13 18.93 -26.90 17.92
C GLN A 13 17.55 -26.32 17.59
N ALA A 14 16.96 -26.70 16.45
CA ALA A 14 15.62 -26.26 16.09
C ALA A 14 14.57 -26.67 17.13
N CYS A 15 14.63 -27.89 17.64
CA CYS A 15 13.75 -28.38 18.70
C CYS A 15 13.90 -27.57 19.99
N TYR A 16 15.14 -27.33 20.43
CA TYR A 16 15.44 -26.50 21.61
C TYR A 16 14.88 -25.08 21.48
N TYR A 17 15.11 -24.41 20.34
CA TYR A 17 14.56 -23.07 20.12
C TYR A 17 13.03 -23.07 20.03
N GLN A 18 12.43 -24.12 19.48
CA GLN A 18 10.98 -24.27 19.42
C GLN A 18 10.36 -24.42 20.82
N GLU A 19 10.97 -25.23 21.69
CA GLU A 19 10.56 -25.36 23.10
C GLU A 19 10.69 -24.02 23.83
N LYS A 20 11.83 -23.33 23.70
CA LYS A 20 12.03 -21.99 24.29
C LYS A 20 11.02 -20.96 23.79
N LEU A 21 10.68 -20.99 22.50
CA LEU A 21 9.64 -20.12 21.95
C LEU A 21 8.25 -20.41 22.52
N LEU A 22 7.93 -21.68 22.80
CA LEU A 22 6.67 -22.06 23.43
C LEU A 22 6.62 -21.60 24.89
N GLU A 23 7.71 -21.75 25.65
CA GLU A 23 7.84 -21.24 27.02
C GLU A 23 7.60 -19.73 27.07
N ILE A 24 8.30 -18.97 26.22
CA ILE A 24 8.15 -17.51 26.13
C ILE A 24 6.71 -17.14 25.77
N ARG A 25 6.09 -17.84 24.81
CA ARG A 25 4.69 -17.59 24.44
C ARG A 25 3.74 -17.84 25.60
N GLN A 26 3.95 -18.90 26.36
CA GLN A 26 3.10 -19.21 27.51
C GLN A 26 3.25 -18.15 28.61
N GLN A 27 4.47 -17.69 28.88
CA GLN A 27 4.72 -16.60 29.81
C GLN A 27 4.02 -15.31 29.38
N LEU A 28 4.18 -14.92 28.11
CA LEU A 28 3.51 -13.74 27.56
C LEU A 28 1.98 -13.83 27.69
N ILE A 29 1.40 -15.01 27.45
CA ILE A 29 -0.06 -15.23 27.62
C ILE A 29 -0.45 -15.06 29.10
N ASN A 30 0.29 -15.68 30.02
CA ASN A 30 0.01 -15.63 31.46
C ASN A 30 0.10 -14.19 32.00
N GLU A 31 1.06 -13.41 31.50
CA GLU A 31 1.26 -12.01 31.89
C GLU A 31 0.38 -11.02 31.09
N ASN A 32 -0.47 -11.53 30.19
CA ASN A 32 -1.32 -10.72 29.31
C ASN A 32 -0.51 -9.70 28.47
N LEU A 33 0.66 -10.11 28.00
CA LEU A 33 1.60 -9.32 27.21
C LEU A 33 1.64 -9.75 25.75
N ILE A 34 1.92 -8.78 24.88
CA ILE A 34 2.18 -8.98 23.46
C ILE A 34 3.60 -8.54 23.15
N LEU A 35 4.36 -9.42 22.48
CA LEU A 35 5.67 -9.11 21.92
C LEU A 35 5.55 -9.00 20.40
N ARG A 36 5.83 -7.83 19.84
CA ARG A 36 5.73 -7.56 18.39
C ARG A 36 6.94 -6.78 17.88
N PRO A 37 7.33 -6.96 16.61
CA PRO A 37 8.30 -6.06 16.00
C PRO A 37 7.74 -4.63 15.97
N ILE A 38 8.63 -3.67 16.12
CA ILE A 38 8.35 -2.24 15.97
C ILE A 38 8.39 -1.90 14.46
N TYR A 39 7.59 -0.94 14.04
CA TYR A 39 7.63 -0.43 12.67
C TYR A 39 9.06 -0.01 12.29
N LYS A 40 9.51 -0.38 11.07
CA LYS A 40 10.89 -0.21 10.57
C LYS A 40 11.98 -1.02 11.30
N ASP A 41 11.59 -2.12 11.95
CA ASP A 41 12.49 -3.18 12.47
C ASP A 41 13.56 -2.73 13.48
N ILE A 42 13.31 -1.65 14.24
CA ILE A 42 14.27 -1.11 15.23
C ILE A 42 14.22 -1.86 16.58
N GLY A 43 13.45 -2.95 16.67
CA GLY A 43 13.39 -3.79 17.87
C GLY A 43 12.02 -4.41 18.11
N TYR A 44 11.78 -4.80 19.36
CA TYR A 44 10.53 -5.39 19.79
C TYR A 44 9.83 -4.53 20.83
N HIS A 45 8.52 -4.48 20.73
CA HIS A 45 7.62 -3.84 21.66
C HIS A 45 6.97 -4.89 22.54
N LEU A 46 7.06 -4.70 23.86
CA LEU A 46 6.42 -5.53 24.87
C LEU A 46 5.39 -4.67 25.64
N LYS A 47 4.11 -4.97 25.51
CA LYS A 47 3.02 -4.26 26.23
C LYS A 47 1.85 -5.18 26.54
N SER A 48 0.92 -4.71 27.38
CA SER A 48 -0.35 -5.40 27.60
C SER A 48 -1.12 -5.59 26.28
N ILE A 49 -1.66 -6.81 26.09
CA ILE A 49 -2.53 -7.15 24.96
C ILE A 49 -3.73 -6.20 24.91
N ASN A 50 -4.33 -5.87 26.06
CA ASN A 50 -5.53 -5.01 26.13
C ASN A 50 -5.23 -3.59 25.63
N THR A 51 -4.13 -2.99 26.10
CA THR A 51 -3.71 -1.66 25.64
C THR A 51 -3.46 -1.65 24.13
N PHE A 52 -2.82 -2.69 23.61
CA PHE A 52 -2.56 -2.80 22.18
C PHE A 52 -3.86 -2.94 21.37
N GLN A 53 -4.77 -3.82 21.78
CA GLN A 53 -6.05 -4.03 21.10
C GLN A 53 -6.93 -2.78 21.12
N ASN A 54 -6.95 -2.04 22.23
CA ASN A 54 -7.69 -0.78 22.31
C ASN A 54 -7.20 0.24 21.28
N LYS A 55 -5.88 0.34 21.07
CA LYS A 55 -5.30 1.22 20.06
C LYS A 55 -5.60 0.77 18.63
N VAL A 56 -5.61 -0.55 18.39
CA VAL A 56 -6.05 -1.07 17.10
C VAL A 56 -7.50 -0.74 16.83
N ASN A 57 -8.39 -0.93 17.81
CA ASN A 57 -9.80 -0.60 17.66
C ASN A 57 -9.99 0.92 17.42
N GLN A 58 -9.27 1.76 18.17
CA GLN A 58 -9.26 3.21 17.95
C GLN A 58 -8.83 3.55 16.53
N PHE A 59 -7.70 3.01 16.06
CA PHE A 59 -7.22 3.22 14.69
C PHE A 59 -8.23 2.79 13.62
N MET A 60 -8.81 1.60 13.77
CA MET A 60 -9.79 1.07 12.81
C MET A 60 -11.05 1.95 12.75
N ASN A 61 -11.47 2.49 13.90
CA ASN A 61 -12.62 3.38 14.00
C ASN A 61 -12.34 4.78 13.44
N GLU A 62 -11.17 5.36 13.75
CA GLU A 62 -10.76 6.69 13.26
C GLU A 62 -10.57 6.71 11.74
N THR A 63 -9.99 5.66 11.18
CA THR A 63 -9.76 5.57 9.73
C THR A 63 -11.04 5.23 8.96
N ASN A 64 -11.93 4.43 9.54
CA ASN A 64 -13.16 3.95 8.88
C ASN A 64 -12.92 3.32 7.49
N SER A 65 -11.71 2.82 7.25
CA SER A 65 -11.27 2.28 5.95
C SER A 65 -11.62 0.81 5.74
N TYR A 66 -12.23 0.17 6.74
CA TYR A 66 -12.44 -1.27 6.75
C TYR A 66 -13.86 -1.63 7.19
N SER A 67 -14.52 -2.47 6.40
CA SER A 67 -15.83 -3.03 6.72
C SER A 67 -15.69 -4.51 7.07
N SER A 68 -16.29 -4.93 8.19
CA SER A 68 -16.33 -6.35 8.56
C SER A 68 -17.36 -7.07 7.69
N VAL A 69 -16.97 -8.18 7.08
CA VAL A 69 -17.85 -8.98 6.21
C VAL A 69 -18.46 -10.12 7.02
N PHE A 70 -17.64 -10.98 7.62
CA PHE A 70 -18.08 -12.06 8.50
C PHE A 70 -16.98 -12.53 9.44
N LYS A 71 -17.38 -13.20 10.54
CA LYS A 71 -16.47 -13.88 11.46
C LYS A 71 -16.08 -15.26 10.90
N LEU A 72 -14.80 -15.58 10.99
CA LEU A 72 -14.27 -16.90 10.67
C LEU A 72 -14.40 -17.78 11.91
N SER A 73 -15.07 -18.92 11.76
CA SER A 73 -15.06 -19.98 12.76
C SER A 73 -13.90 -20.93 12.47
N ARG A 74 -13.21 -21.40 13.51
CA ARG A 74 -12.24 -22.51 13.39
C ARG A 74 -12.90 -23.76 12.80
N ASN A 75 -14.21 -23.91 12.97
CA ASN A 75 -14.99 -25.05 12.49
C ASN A 75 -15.51 -24.86 11.05
N SER A 76 -15.26 -23.71 10.42
CA SER A 76 -15.75 -23.41 9.06
C SER A 76 -14.72 -22.63 8.22
N PRO A 77 -13.52 -23.21 7.97
CA PRO A 77 -12.49 -22.59 7.15
C PRO A 77 -12.90 -22.41 5.67
N THR A 78 -13.91 -23.16 5.23
CA THR A 78 -14.44 -23.18 3.87
C THR A 78 -14.95 -21.81 3.42
N VAL A 79 -15.52 -20.99 4.31
CA VAL A 79 -16.09 -19.69 3.91
C VAL A 79 -15.03 -18.73 3.37
N SER A 80 -13.85 -18.67 4.00
CA SER A 80 -12.73 -17.89 3.47
C SER A 80 -12.17 -18.43 2.15
N GLN A 81 -12.24 -19.75 1.96
CA GLN A 81 -11.76 -20.40 0.73
C GLN A 81 -12.72 -20.16 -0.42
N ASN A 82 -14.03 -20.23 -0.18
CA ASN A 82 -15.06 -19.88 -1.17
C ASN A 82 -14.89 -18.43 -1.62
N ARG A 83 -14.74 -17.50 -0.66
CA ARG A 83 -14.52 -16.09 -1.02
C ARG A 83 -13.25 -15.88 -1.83
N LEU A 84 -12.17 -16.57 -1.49
CA LEU A 84 -10.94 -16.52 -2.28
C LEU A 84 -11.18 -17.06 -3.70
N ALA A 85 -11.91 -18.17 -3.83
CA ALA A 85 -12.25 -18.77 -5.12
C ALA A 85 -13.07 -17.80 -5.98
N ASP A 86 -14.08 -17.14 -5.41
CA ASP A 86 -14.88 -16.13 -6.10
C ASP A 86 -14.01 -14.99 -6.66
N ILE A 87 -13.07 -14.49 -5.84
CA ILE A 87 -12.17 -13.41 -6.25
C ILE A 87 -11.24 -13.89 -7.37
N VAL A 88 -10.68 -15.10 -7.24
CA VAL A 88 -9.81 -15.70 -8.26
C VAL A 88 -10.57 -15.85 -9.58
N GLU A 89 -11.80 -16.35 -9.54
CA GLU A 89 -12.65 -16.51 -10.73
C GLU A 89 -12.96 -15.17 -11.39
N ARG A 90 -13.30 -14.13 -10.60
CA ARG A 90 -13.53 -12.78 -11.14
C ARG A 90 -12.27 -12.22 -11.81
N VAL A 91 -11.11 -12.34 -11.17
CA VAL A 91 -9.84 -11.85 -11.73
C VAL A 91 -9.48 -12.58 -13.02
N GLU A 92 -9.55 -13.90 -13.03
CA GLU A 92 -9.25 -14.69 -14.22
C GLU A 92 -10.24 -14.42 -15.35
N THR A 93 -11.53 -14.33 -15.05
CA THR A 93 -12.56 -14.00 -16.05
C THR A 93 -12.29 -12.63 -16.67
N THR A 94 -12.01 -11.60 -15.87
CA THR A 94 -11.66 -10.28 -16.40
C THR A 94 -10.41 -10.32 -17.29
N LEU A 95 -9.33 -10.96 -16.83
CA LEU A 95 -8.10 -11.06 -17.62
C LEU A 95 -8.29 -11.85 -18.92
N ASN A 96 -9.07 -12.93 -18.88
CA ASN A 96 -9.41 -13.71 -20.07
C ASN A 96 -10.24 -12.88 -21.04
N ASN A 97 -11.26 -12.15 -20.57
CA ASN A 97 -12.07 -11.30 -21.44
C ASN A 97 -11.22 -10.24 -22.15
N LEU A 98 -10.32 -9.58 -21.41
CA LEU A 98 -9.39 -8.58 -21.97
C LEU A 98 -8.42 -9.19 -23.00
N LEU A 99 -7.99 -10.45 -22.79
CA LEU A 99 -7.14 -11.16 -23.74
C LEU A 99 -7.91 -11.51 -25.03
N HIS A 100 -9.12 -12.05 -24.90
CA HIS A 100 -9.97 -12.42 -26.04
C HIS A 100 -10.39 -11.19 -26.86
N SER A 101 -10.67 -10.06 -26.21
CA SER A 101 -10.98 -8.80 -26.87
C SER A 101 -9.75 -8.10 -27.46
N LYS A 102 -8.55 -8.68 -27.31
CA LYS A 102 -7.24 -8.10 -27.71
C LYS A 102 -6.96 -6.74 -27.06
N SER A 103 -7.55 -6.48 -25.90
CA SER A 103 -7.31 -5.26 -25.12
C SER A 103 -6.02 -5.36 -24.27
N ILE A 104 -5.49 -6.57 -24.11
CA ILE A 104 -4.16 -6.87 -23.60
C ILE A 104 -3.49 -7.94 -24.47
N THR A 105 -2.17 -7.99 -24.43
CA THR A 105 -1.35 -9.02 -25.09
C THR A 105 -1.15 -10.25 -24.21
N GLU A 106 -0.75 -11.37 -24.79
CA GLU A 106 -0.39 -12.60 -24.07
C GLU A 106 0.69 -12.33 -23.00
N THR A 107 1.70 -11.53 -23.32
CA THR A 107 2.77 -11.16 -22.38
C THR A 107 2.24 -10.39 -21.17
N GLN A 108 1.29 -9.48 -21.39
CA GLN A 108 0.64 -8.72 -20.32
C GLN A 108 -0.26 -9.61 -19.47
N TYR A 109 -1.04 -10.50 -20.10
CA TYR A 109 -1.82 -11.52 -19.42
C TYR A 109 -0.93 -12.39 -18.53
N MET A 110 0.19 -12.90 -19.06
CA MET A 110 1.15 -13.71 -18.31
C MET A 110 1.81 -12.96 -17.14
N ALA A 111 1.97 -11.63 -17.25
CA ALA A 111 2.48 -10.80 -16.17
C ALA A 111 1.44 -10.58 -15.04
N MET A 112 0.15 -10.62 -15.38
CA MET A 112 -0.96 -10.34 -14.45
C MET A 112 -1.63 -11.59 -13.88
N LYS A 113 -1.50 -12.75 -14.54
CA LYS A 113 -2.21 -13.99 -14.18
C LYS A 113 -1.91 -14.44 -12.76
N ILE A 114 -2.91 -15.09 -12.16
CA ILE A 114 -2.82 -15.66 -10.82
C ILE A 114 -1.96 -16.92 -10.84
N ASN A 115 -1.07 -17.06 -9.85
CA ASN A 115 -0.44 -18.34 -9.56
C ASN A 115 -1.30 -19.14 -8.58
N ARG A 116 -2.18 -20.02 -9.10
CA ARG A 116 -3.11 -20.83 -8.29
C ARG A 116 -2.43 -21.70 -7.22
N SER A 117 -1.16 -22.07 -7.40
CA SER A 117 -0.42 -22.86 -6.40
C SER A 117 0.04 -22.03 -5.19
N LYS A 118 0.06 -20.70 -5.31
CA LYS A 118 0.55 -19.78 -4.26
C LYS A 118 -0.54 -18.86 -3.71
N VAL A 119 -1.61 -18.65 -4.48
CA VAL A 119 -2.63 -17.64 -4.17
C VAL A 119 -3.23 -17.81 -2.78
N ARG A 120 -3.30 -16.71 -2.03
CA ARG A 120 -3.81 -16.67 -0.65
C ARG A 120 -4.59 -15.39 -0.42
N MET A 121 -5.51 -15.44 0.55
CA MET A 121 -6.15 -14.24 1.07
C MET A 121 -5.08 -13.36 1.75
N HIS A 122 -5.21 -12.04 1.62
CA HIS A 122 -4.34 -11.12 2.35
C HIS A 122 -4.55 -11.26 3.86
N TYR A 123 -3.52 -10.91 4.63
CA TYR A 123 -3.60 -10.88 6.08
C TYR A 123 -3.12 -9.52 6.60
N LEU A 124 -3.90 -8.94 7.51
CA LEU A 124 -3.54 -7.69 8.18
C LEU A 124 -3.01 -8.01 9.57
N TYR A 125 -1.96 -7.30 9.97
CA TYR A 125 -1.55 -7.23 11.36
C TYR A 125 -1.12 -5.81 11.70
N PHE A 126 -1.03 -5.52 12.99
CA PHE A 126 -0.63 -4.22 13.48
C PHE A 126 0.73 -4.32 14.15
N VAL A 127 1.53 -3.27 14.00
CA VAL A 127 2.80 -3.06 14.70
C VAL A 127 2.76 -1.74 15.43
N SER A 128 3.55 -1.60 16.49
CA SER A 128 3.68 -0.33 17.20
C SER A 128 4.62 0.59 16.42
N ASP A 129 4.22 1.85 16.22
CA ASP A 129 5.10 2.90 15.72
C ASP A 129 5.53 3.78 16.90
N ILE A 130 6.82 3.75 17.23
CA ILE A 130 7.40 4.51 18.34
C ILE A 130 7.82 5.92 17.95
N HIS A 131 7.82 6.24 16.65
CA HIS A 131 8.29 7.53 16.13
C HIS A 131 7.20 8.59 16.09
N LYS A 132 5.97 8.24 16.48
CA LYS A 132 4.83 9.14 16.50
C LYS A 132 4.27 9.23 17.92
N GLU A 133 3.88 10.44 18.32
CA GLU A 133 3.28 10.69 19.63
C GLU A 133 2.00 9.85 19.83
N GLY A 134 1.73 9.45 21.07
CA GLY A 134 0.55 8.64 21.39
C GLY A 134 0.69 7.14 21.10
N ILE A 135 1.85 6.66 20.62
CA ILE A 135 2.13 5.27 20.20
C ILE A 135 1.04 4.77 19.25
N PRO A 136 0.95 5.31 18.02
CA PRO A 136 0.02 4.81 17.04
C PRO A 136 0.40 3.39 16.62
N VAL A 137 -0.61 2.64 16.26
CA VAL A 137 -0.42 1.34 15.61
C VAL A 137 -0.41 1.55 14.11
N GLN A 138 0.49 0.88 13.42
CA GLN A 138 0.57 0.90 11.97
C GLN A 138 0.01 -0.42 11.42
N PRO A 139 -0.98 -0.39 10.51
CA PRO A 139 -1.40 -1.60 9.80
C PRO A 139 -0.33 -2.01 8.79
N ILE A 140 -0.01 -3.31 8.80
CA ILE A 140 0.83 -3.97 7.82
C ILE A 140 0.01 -5.05 7.12
N MET A 141 -0.10 -4.95 5.80
CA MET A 141 -0.89 -5.88 5.00
C MET A 141 0.05 -6.81 4.23
N VAL A 142 0.04 -8.09 4.58
CA VAL A 142 0.74 -9.11 3.82
C VAL A 142 -0.09 -9.46 2.60
N CYS A 143 0.31 -8.95 1.44
CA CYS A 143 -0.46 -9.11 0.22
C CYS A 143 0.26 -9.83 -0.93
N ASN A 144 1.58 -10.12 -0.86
CA ASN A 144 2.40 -10.59 -2.00
C ASN A 144 1.81 -11.72 -2.87
N ASP A 145 1.13 -12.69 -2.25
CA ASP A 145 0.50 -13.83 -2.94
C ASP A 145 -1.02 -13.64 -3.14
N GLY A 146 -1.49 -12.40 -3.11
CA GLY A 146 -2.88 -12.04 -3.29
C GLY A 146 -3.40 -12.21 -4.72
N PRO A 147 -4.72 -12.39 -4.90
CA PRO A 147 -5.32 -12.64 -6.21
C PRO A 147 -5.17 -11.46 -7.18
N THR A 148 -5.04 -10.23 -6.68
CA THR A 148 -4.92 -9.01 -7.51
C THR A 148 -3.49 -8.48 -7.63
N MET A 149 -2.49 -9.19 -7.07
CA MET A 149 -1.12 -8.68 -7.02
C MET A 149 -0.37 -8.70 -8.35
N GLY A 150 -0.72 -9.62 -9.26
CA GLY A 150 -0.19 -9.61 -10.63
C GLY A 150 -0.57 -8.31 -11.34
N ILE A 151 -1.86 -7.99 -11.31
CA ILE A 151 -2.42 -6.73 -11.84
C ILE A 151 -1.78 -5.52 -11.17
N SER A 152 -1.73 -5.51 -9.83
CA SER A 152 -1.17 -4.39 -9.06
C SER A 152 0.28 -4.07 -9.42
N ARG A 153 1.12 -5.09 -9.62
CA ARG A 153 2.53 -4.91 -10.03
C ARG A 153 2.64 -4.39 -11.45
N TYR A 154 1.86 -4.95 -12.37
CA TYR A 154 1.85 -4.53 -13.77
C TYR A 154 1.42 -3.07 -13.89
N LEU A 155 0.26 -2.71 -13.33
CA LEU A 155 -0.28 -1.36 -13.37
C LEU A 155 0.56 -0.37 -12.55
N GLY A 156 1.09 -0.78 -11.41
CA GLY A 156 1.96 0.07 -10.60
C GLY A 156 3.20 0.53 -11.37
N ARG A 157 3.80 -0.36 -12.16
CA ARG A 157 4.90 -0.01 -13.07
C ARG A 157 4.43 0.90 -14.21
N LEU A 158 3.33 0.54 -14.86
CA LEU A 158 2.79 1.28 -16.01
C LEU A 158 2.43 2.72 -15.64
N LEU A 159 1.60 2.90 -14.61
CA LEU A 159 1.16 4.20 -14.13
C LEU A 159 2.30 4.98 -13.46
N GLY A 160 3.22 4.30 -12.78
CA GLY A 160 4.39 4.94 -12.18
C GLY A 160 5.29 5.59 -13.22
N LEU A 161 5.53 4.90 -14.35
CA LEU A 161 6.29 5.46 -15.49
C LEU A 161 5.53 6.62 -16.12
N LEU A 162 4.26 6.42 -16.49
CA LEU A 162 3.44 7.47 -17.10
C LEU A 162 3.37 8.74 -16.23
N PHE A 163 3.17 8.58 -14.92
CA PHE A 163 3.14 9.71 -13.99
C PHE A 163 4.45 10.49 -13.99
N ASN A 164 5.60 9.79 -13.96
CA ASN A 164 6.90 10.44 -13.97
C ASN A 164 7.15 11.19 -15.28
N ASP A 165 6.76 10.60 -16.40
CA ASP A 165 6.95 11.19 -17.73
C ASP A 165 6.06 12.43 -17.91
N ALA A 166 4.78 12.34 -17.53
CA ALA A 166 3.78 13.40 -17.70
C ALA A 166 4.04 14.63 -16.82
N THR A 167 4.36 14.42 -15.56
CA THR A 167 4.44 15.52 -14.59
C THR A 167 5.82 16.17 -14.57
N HIS A 168 6.82 15.54 -15.20
CA HIS A 168 8.24 15.79 -14.97
C HIS A 168 8.56 16.00 -13.48
N CYS A 169 7.72 15.43 -12.60
CA CYS A 169 7.72 15.81 -11.21
C CYS A 169 9.12 15.53 -10.73
N LYS A 170 9.85 16.59 -10.37
CA LYS A 170 11.14 16.50 -9.71
C LYS A 170 10.83 15.91 -8.35
N LYS A 171 10.53 14.61 -8.31
CA LYS A 171 10.69 13.80 -7.14
C LYS A 171 12.15 14.01 -6.81
N PHE A 172 12.39 14.84 -5.81
CA PHE A 172 13.72 15.06 -5.29
C PHE A 172 14.09 13.75 -4.57
N HIS A 173 14.43 12.72 -5.35
CA HIS A 173 14.73 11.37 -4.88
C HIS A 173 15.98 11.35 -3.99
N LYS A 174 16.74 12.45 -3.96
CA LYS A 174 18.04 12.58 -3.33
C LYS A 174 18.12 13.93 -2.62
N ALA A 175 18.77 13.96 -1.46
CA ALA A 175 18.86 15.15 -0.62
C ALA A 175 19.50 16.36 -1.33
N TYR A 176 20.51 16.14 -2.18
CA TYR A 176 21.19 17.22 -2.93
C TYR A 176 20.23 18.08 -3.77
N ASN A 177 19.11 17.47 -4.14
CA ASN A 177 18.16 17.97 -5.10
C ASN A 177 17.28 19.05 -4.39
N VAL A 178 17.01 18.87 -3.09
CA VAL A 178 16.43 19.89 -2.20
C VAL A 178 17.46 20.99 -1.91
N ILE A 179 18.73 20.61 -1.62
CA ILE A 179 19.80 21.58 -1.35
C ILE A 179 19.97 22.56 -2.52
N HIS A 180 20.07 22.07 -3.75
CA HIS A 180 20.18 22.93 -4.93
C HIS A 180 18.97 23.84 -5.13
N ALA A 181 17.76 23.37 -4.84
CA ALA A 181 16.57 24.20 -4.92
C ALA A 181 16.59 25.32 -3.85
N MET A 182 17.06 25.02 -2.64
CA MET A 182 17.26 26.02 -1.59
C MET A 182 18.37 27.03 -1.93
N GLU A 183 19.50 26.57 -2.47
CA GLU A 183 20.58 27.44 -2.93
C GLU A 183 20.11 28.38 -4.05
N PHE A 184 19.31 27.86 -4.99
CA PHE A 184 18.72 28.67 -6.05
C PHE A 184 17.73 29.69 -5.49
N TYR A 185 16.84 29.27 -4.59
CA TYR A 185 15.88 30.14 -3.91
C TYR A 185 16.56 31.28 -3.14
N GLN A 186 17.68 30.98 -2.45
CA GLN A 186 18.51 32.00 -1.82
C GLN A 186 19.18 32.92 -2.84
N LYS A 187 19.81 32.37 -3.89
CA LYS A 187 20.50 33.17 -4.92
C LYS A 187 19.56 34.09 -5.70
N SER A 188 18.31 33.68 -5.88
CA SER A 188 17.25 34.48 -6.50
C SER A 188 16.68 35.55 -5.56
N GLY A 189 17.17 35.64 -4.31
CA GLY A 189 16.74 36.65 -3.35
C GLY A 189 15.37 36.37 -2.72
N HIS A 190 14.83 35.16 -2.85
CA HIS A 190 13.54 34.79 -2.28
C HIS A 190 13.64 34.41 -0.80
N LEU A 191 14.83 34.00 -0.34
CA LEU A 191 15.06 33.73 1.08
C LEU A 191 15.23 35.03 1.87
N LEU A 192 14.13 35.47 2.51
CA LEU A 192 14.08 36.66 3.35
C LEU A 192 14.27 36.31 4.83
N PRO A 193 14.68 37.27 5.68
CA PRO A 193 14.71 37.08 7.14
C PRO A 193 13.35 36.73 7.75
N THR A 194 12.26 37.01 7.02
CA THR A 194 10.87 36.72 7.41
C THR A 194 10.33 35.43 6.80
N THR A 195 11.09 34.72 5.97
CA THR A 195 10.65 33.45 5.37
C THR A 195 10.44 32.40 6.46
N LEU A 196 9.29 31.72 6.42
CA LEU A 196 8.91 30.72 7.42
C LEU A 196 8.95 29.33 6.82
N PHE A 197 9.78 28.47 7.39
CA PHE A 197 9.83 27.08 7.00
C PHE A 197 8.72 26.29 7.70
N THR A 198 7.80 25.74 6.92
CA THR A 198 6.69 24.95 7.44
C THR A 198 6.75 23.53 6.91
N SER A 199 6.60 22.55 7.78
CA SER A 199 6.44 21.15 7.42
C SER A 199 5.10 20.61 7.89
N PHE A 200 4.52 19.69 7.12
CA PHE A 200 3.29 19.00 7.48
C PHE A 200 3.31 17.55 7.00
N ASN A 201 2.51 16.71 7.67
CA ASN A 201 2.33 15.30 7.30
C ASN A 201 0.87 15.05 6.88
N ILE A 202 0.68 14.35 5.77
CA ILE A 202 -0.62 13.85 5.32
C ILE A 202 -0.91 12.53 6.02
N ASN A 203 -1.70 12.60 7.08
CA ASN A 203 -2.12 11.43 7.84
C ASN A 203 -2.78 10.37 6.96
N TYR A 204 -2.36 9.12 7.13
CA TYR A 204 -2.98 7.95 6.50
C TYR A 204 -3.08 8.03 4.97
N LEU A 205 -2.08 8.66 4.32
CA LEU A 205 -2.05 8.92 2.87
C LEU A 205 -2.51 7.73 2.01
N CYS A 206 -2.04 6.51 2.29
CA CYS A 206 -2.39 5.31 1.53
C CYS A 206 -3.71 4.66 1.96
N LEU A 207 -4.27 5.03 3.12
CA LEU A 207 -5.37 4.29 3.76
C LEU A 207 -6.70 5.02 3.72
N ASN A 208 -6.75 6.31 3.40
CA ASN A 208 -7.96 7.12 3.51
C ASN A 208 -8.40 7.83 2.22
N PHE A 209 -7.85 7.48 1.06
CA PHE A 209 -8.36 8.04 -0.19
C PHE A 209 -9.67 7.35 -0.62
N SER A 210 -10.63 8.11 -1.14
CA SER A 210 -11.85 7.54 -1.71
C SER A 210 -11.53 6.83 -3.03
N HIS A 211 -11.95 5.56 -3.17
CA HIS A 211 -11.83 4.83 -4.44
C HIS A 211 -12.50 5.59 -5.59
N GLN A 212 -13.66 6.18 -5.35
CA GLN A 212 -14.38 6.95 -6.38
C GLN A 212 -13.59 8.18 -6.84
N GLN A 213 -13.02 8.94 -5.91
CA GLN A 213 -12.25 10.14 -6.25
C GLN A 213 -10.94 9.79 -6.95
N VAL A 214 -10.25 8.73 -6.51
CA VAL A 214 -9.05 8.24 -7.17
C VAL A 214 -9.34 7.74 -8.59
N MET A 215 -10.46 7.03 -8.80
CA MET A 215 -10.86 6.59 -10.13
C MET A 215 -11.13 7.76 -11.07
N LYS A 216 -11.82 8.81 -10.59
CA LYS A 216 -12.04 10.04 -11.38
C LYS A 216 -10.73 10.75 -11.72
N ALA A 217 -9.84 10.91 -10.74
CA ALA A 217 -8.54 11.51 -10.95
C ALA A 217 -7.70 10.71 -11.95
N LEU A 218 -7.72 9.38 -11.86
CA LEU A 218 -7.04 8.49 -12.79
C LEU A 218 -7.61 8.59 -14.20
N GLU A 219 -8.92 8.55 -14.37
CA GLU A 219 -9.56 8.70 -15.67
C GLU A 219 -9.18 10.03 -16.33
N HIS A 220 -9.28 11.13 -15.58
CA HIS A 220 -8.89 12.44 -16.07
C HIS A 220 -7.39 12.51 -16.43
N PHE A 221 -6.52 11.92 -15.60
CA PHE A 221 -5.10 11.80 -15.87
C PHE A 221 -4.82 11.06 -17.18
N LEU A 222 -5.40 9.87 -17.34
CA LEU A 222 -5.19 9.04 -18.52
C LEU A 222 -5.65 9.76 -19.79
N ASN A 223 -6.81 10.41 -19.77
CA ASN A 223 -7.32 11.17 -20.92
C ASN A 223 -6.48 12.42 -21.24
N SER A 224 -5.76 12.98 -20.27
CA SER A 224 -4.94 14.18 -20.46
C SER A 224 -3.54 13.86 -20.99
N TYR A 225 -3.00 12.69 -20.66
CA TYR A 225 -1.58 12.36 -20.89
C TYR A 225 -1.33 11.13 -21.78
N ILE A 226 -2.37 10.38 -22.16
CA ILE A 226 -2.25 9.30 -23.13
C ILE A 226 -2.53 9.83 -24.55
N PRO A 227 -1.79 9.40 -25.58
CA PRO A 227 -1.97 9.86 -26.95
C PRO A 227 -3.35 9.51 -27.54
N SER A 228 -3.61 10.04 -28.74
CA SER A 228 -4.89 9.93 -29.45
C SER A 228 -5.38 8.50 -29.71
N ASP A 229 -4.51 7.50 -29.65
CA ASP A 229 -4.86 6.08 -29.75
C ASP A 229 -5.49 5.52 -28.45
N HIS A 230 -5.59 6.34 -27.39
CA HIS A 230 -6.18 6.01 -26.10
C HIS A 230 -5.58 4.74 -25.48
N SER A 231 -4.30 4.48 -25.76
CA SER A 231 -3.60 3.29 -25.29
C SER A 231 -2.18 3.61 -24.80
N ILE A 232 -1.72 2.85 -23.80
CA ILE A 232 -0.33 2.91 -23.35
C ILE A 232 0.24 1.50 -23.30
N GLN A 233 1.35 1.29 -24.02
CA GLN A 233 1.94 -0.03 -24.24
C GLN A 233 0.92 -1.06 -24.77
N GLY A 234 -0.04 -0.61 -25.58
CA GLY A 234 -1.10 -1.46 -26.14
C GLY A 234 -2.22 -1.83 -25.17
N VAL A 235 -2.31 -1.20 -23.99
CA VAL A 235 -3.46 -1.36 -23.07
C VAL A 235 -4.31 -0.10 -23.13
N THR A 236 -5.61 -0.28 -23.38
CA THR A 236 -6.56 0.85 -23.49
C THR A 236 -6.83 1.51 -22.13
N ILE A 237 -7.21 2.80 -22.14
CA ILE A 237 -7.67 3.52 -20.93
C ILE A 237 -8.77 2.74 -20.21
N THR A 238 -9.77 2.25 -20.94
CA THR A 238 -10.90 1.50 -20.37
C THR A 238 -10.42 0.25 -19.63
N SER A 239 -9.49 -0.51 -20.22
CA SER A 239 -8.92 -1.70 -19.58
C SER A 239 -8.11 -1.37 -18.34
N ILE A 240 -7.36 -0.26 -18.35
CA ILE A 240 -6.64 0.22 -17.16
C ILE A 240 -7.64 0.55 -16.04
N LEU A 241 -8.70 1.29 -16.34
CA LEU A 241 -9.71 1.67 -15.36
C LEU A 241 -10.44 0.43 -14.80
N GLU A 242 -10.80 -0.52 -15.66
CA GLU A 242 -11.42 -1.79 -15.25
C GLU A 242 -10.50 -2.57 -14.31
N LEU A 243 -9.23 -2.72 -14.66
CA LEU A 243 -8.26 -3.45 -13.84
C LEU A 243 -7.96 -2.74 -12.52
N VAL A 244 -7.80 -1.40 -12.49
CA VAL A 244 -7.63 -0.65 -11.24
C VAL A 244 -8.84 -0.82 -10.34
N ARG A 245 -10.06 -0.71 -10.91
CA ARG A 245 -11.29 -0.89 -10.16
C ARG A 245 -11.39 -2.29 -9.56
N LEU A 246 -11.05 -3.32 -10.33
CA LEU A 246 -10.98 -4.69 -9.85
C LEU A 246 -9.99 -4.85 -8.68
N VAL A 247 -8.80 -4.23 -8.75
CA VAL A 247 -7.83 -4.25 -7.65
C VAL A 247 -8.41 -3.61 -6.39
N LEU A 248 -9.07 -2.45 -6.51
CA LEU A 248 -9.64 -1.70 -5.38
C LEU A 248 -10.88 -2.39 -4.79
N ASP A 249 -11.72 -2.99 -5.63
CA ASP A 249 -12.96 -3.62 -5.19
C ASP A 249 -12.74 -4.97 -4.49
N GLU A 250 -11.67 -5.69 -4.87
CA GLU A 250 -11.31 -7.01 -4.36
C GLU A 250 -10.25 -7.00 -3.25
N GLN A 251 -10.18 -5.91 -2.50
CA GLN A 251 -9.29 -5.79 -1.34
C GLN A 251 -9.92 -6.43 -0.10
N TYR A 252 -9.82 -7.76 -0.03
CA TYR A 252 -10.21 -8.53 1.14
C TYR A 252 -8.99 -8.97 1.93
N PHE A 253 -9.12 -8.97 3.26
CA PHE A 253 -8.06 -9.45 4.15
C PHE A 253 -8.63 -10.05 5.43
N ILE A 254 -7.84 -10.92 6.04
CA ILE A 254 -8.16 -11.53 7.33
C ILE A 254 -7.47 -10.74 8.44
N TYR A 255 -8.24 -10.38 9.47
CA TYR A 255 -7.71 -9.84 10.71
C TYR A 255 -8.48 -10.41 11.90
N ASN A 256 -7.78 -10.89 12.92
CA ASN A 256 -8.38 -11.40 14.17
C ASN A 256 -9.60 -12.31 13.95
N TYR A 257 -9.45 -13.35 13.10
CA TYR A 257 -10.50 -14.29 12.75
C TYR A 257 -11.77 -13.66 12.15
N LYS A 258 -11.63 -12.53 11.44
CA LYS A 258 -12.71 -11.94 10.65
C LYS A 258 -12.20 -11.61 9.27
N LEU A 259 -13.08 -11.76 8.29
CA LEU A 259 -12.85 -11.21 6.96
C LEU A 259 -13.29 -9.75 6.94
N TYR A 260 -12.44 -8.91 6.39
CA TYR A 260 -12.71 -7.50 6.16
C TYR A 260 -12.58 -7.18 4.67
N ARG A 261 -13.32 -6.16 4.23
CA ARG A 261 -13.13 -5.49 2.95
C ARG A 261 -12.59 -4.09 3.21
N GLN A 262 -11.54 -3.70 2.49
CA GLN A 262 -11.07 -2.34 2.47
C GLN A 262 -12.00 -1.47 1.62
N THR A 263 -12.55 -0.41 2.21
CA THR A 263 -13.55 0.48 1.59
C THR A 263 -12.96 1.84 1.20
N ALA A 264 -11.79 2.17 1.73
CA ALA A 264 -11.02 3.36 1.39
C ALA A 264 -9.52 3.05 1.43
N GLY A 265 -8.74 3.82 0.68
CA GLY A 265 -7.32 3.61 0.51
C GLY A 265 -6.99 2.31 -0.22
N SER A 266 -5.75 1.86 -0.07
CA SER A 266 -5.29 0.58 -0.59
C SER A 266 -4.16 0.06 0.29
N ALA A 267 -3.83 -1.23 0.17
CA ALA A 267 -2.69 -1.82 0.84
C ALA A 267 -1.41 -1.04 0.52
N SER A 268 -0.70 -0.53 1.52
CA SER A 268 0.54 0.25 1.33
C SER A 268 1.62 -0.53 0.57
N ASP A 269 1.65 -1.85 0.73
CA ASP A 269 2.61 -2.75 0.08
C ASP A 269 2.21 -3.13 -1.37
N SER A 270 1.04 -2.70 -1.84
CA SER A 270 0.65 -2.84 -3.25
C SER A 270 1.41 -1.83 -4.11
N SER A 271 2.07 -2.32 -5.17
CA SER A 271 2.81 -1.48 -6.13
C SER A 271 1.92 -0.46 -6.85
N LEU A 272 0.61 -0.66 -6.86
CA LEU A 272 -0.35 0.24 -7.48
C LEU A 272 -0.70 1.45 -6.59
N THR A 273 -0.60 1.30 -5.27
CA THR A 273 -1.09 2.30 -4.31
C THR A 273 -0.40 3.65 -4.47
N ILE A 274 0.93 3.68 -4.54
CA ILE A 274 1.70 4.93 -4.62
C ILE A 274 1.40 5.71 -5.92
N PRO A 275 1.44 5.10 -7.12
CA PRO A 275 1.01 5.77 -8.35
C PRO A 275 -0.39 6.38 -8.25
N LEU A 276 -1.38 5.63 -7.75
CA LEU A 276 -2.76 6.13 -7.62
C LEU A 276 -2.86 7.33 -6.68
N VAL A 277 -2.20 7.25 -5.52
CA VAL A 277 -2.15 8.35 -4.55
C VAL A 277 -1.50 9.59 -5.17
N TYR A 278 -0.43 9.43 -5.95
CA TYR A 278 0.26 10.56 -6.55
C TYR A 278 -0.56 11.22 -7.64
N ILE A 279 -1.25 10.43 -8.47
CA ILE A 279 -2.22 10.94 -9.45
C ILE A 279 -3.35 11.68 -8.73
N TYR A 280 -3.90 11.12 -7.65
CA TYR A 280 -4.94 11.77 -6.87
C TYR A 280 -4.48 13.11 -6.28
N LEU A 281 -3.32 13.13 -5.64
CA LEU A 281 -2.75 14.36 -5.06
C LEU A 281 -2.44 15.41 -6.13
N PHE A 282 -2.02 15.01 -7.32
CA PHE A 282 -1.74 15.93 -8.43
C PHE A 282 -2.94 16.81 -8.78
N TYR A 283 -4.16 16.27 -8.69
CA TYR A 283 -5.39 17.04 -8.91
C TYR A 283 -5.99 17.64 -7.64
N TRP A 284 -5.54 17.23 -6.46
CA TRP A 284 -6.02 17.77 -5.19
C TRP A 284 -5.28 19.03 -4.74
N GLN A 285 -4.01 19.19 -5.13
CA GLN A 285 -3.16 20.31 -4.69
C GLN A 285 -2.92 21.46 -5.70
N PRO A 286 -3.65 21.63 -6.83
CA PRO A 286 -3.28 22.62 -7.85
C PRO A 286 -3.30 24.05 -7.29
N ASP A 287 -4.34 24.43 -6.56
CA ASP A 287 -4.48 25.77 -5.99
C ASP A 287 -3.31 26.12 -5.05
N LEU A 288 -2.90 25.17 -4.20
CA LEU A 288 -1.75 25.33 -3.32
C LEU A 288 -0.46 25.53 -4.13
N LEU A 289 -0.24 24.73 -5.17
CA LEU A 289 0.96 24.84 -6.00
C LEU A 289 0.98 26.14 -6.80
N GLU A 290 -0.17 26.57 -7.33
CA GLU A 290 -0.30 27.82 -8.07
C GLU A 290 0.02 29.01 -7.16
N ASP A 291 -0.54 29.04 -5.95
CA ASP A 291 -0.25 30.06 -4.95
C ASP A 291 1.25 30.12 -4.59
N LEU A 292 1.88 28.96 -4.40
CA LEU A 292 3.31 28.88 -4.07
C LEU A 292 4.17 29.34 -5.26
N ILE A 293 3.85 28.91 -6.48
CA ILE A 293 4.55 29.35 -7.70
C ILE A 293 4.44 30.87 -7.87
N ASN A 294 3.25 31.44 -7.68
CA ASN A 294 3.01 32.88 -7.81
C ASN A 294 3.78 33.70 -6.76
N LYS A 295 4.03 33.13 -5.57
CA LYS A 295 4.85 33.74 -4.51
C LYS A 295 6.34 33.41 -4.64
N ASN A 296 6.71 32.62 -5.65
CA ASN A 296 8.04 32.04 -5.84
C ASN A 296 8.54 31.16 -4.69
N GLU A 297 7.62 30.55 -3.94
CA GLU A 297 7.89 29.70 -2.79
C GLU A 297 8.29 28.27 -3.18
N LEU A 298 9.00 27.60 -2.27
CA LEU A 298 9.39 26.21 -2.43
C LEU A 298 8.27 25.30 -1.96
N PHE A 299 8.05 24.21 -2.72
CA PHE A 299 7.23 23.09 -2.31
C PHE A 299 8.01 21.79 -2.54
N PHE A 300 8.19 21.02 -1.47
CA PHE A 300 8.74 19.68 -1.54
C PHE A 300 7.80 18.68 -0.90
N ARG A 301 7.64 17.51 -1.52
CA ARG A 301 6.92 16.38 -0.94
C ARG A 301 7.69 15.09 -1.11
N TYR A 302 7.87 14.38 -0.01
CA TYR A 302 8.35 13.01 0.01
C TYR A 302 7.30 12.12 0.69
N ARG A 303 6.57 11.34 -0.12
CA ARG A 303 5.44 10.52 0.33
C ARG A 303 4.39 11.37 1.08
N ASP A 304 4.20 11.11 2.36
CA ASP A 304 3.27 11.78 3.28
C ASP A 304 3.84 13.05 3.90
N GLU A 305 5.15 13.29 3.82
CA GLU A 305 5.80 14.47 4.38
C GLU A 305 5.96 15.55 3.32
N ALA A 306 5.61 16.79 3.67
CA ALA A 306 5.79 17.95 2.81
C ALA A 306 6.44 19.11 3.56
N PHE A 307 7.08 19.98 2.78
CA PHE A 307 7.80 21.16 3.23
C PHE A 307 7.49 22.33 2.30
N ILE A 308 7.25 23.50 2.88
CA ILE A 308 7.01 24.76 2.18
C ILE A 308 7.78 25.91 2.82
N THR A 309 8.03 26.95 2.03
CA THR A 309 8.54 28.26 2.48
C THR A 309 7.47 29.34 2.42
#